data_AF-A0A5C6ZAX9-F1
#
_entry.id   AF-A0A5C6ZAX9-F1
#
_cell.length_a   1.000
_cell.length_b   1.000
_cell.length_c   1.000
_cell.angle_alpha   90.00
_cell.angle_beta   90.00
_cell.angle_gamma   90.00
#
_symmetry.space_group_name_H-M   'P 1'
#
loop_
_entity.id
_entity.type
_entity.pdbx_description
1 polymer ?
#
loop_
_entity_poly.entity_id
_entity_poly.type
_entity_poly.pdbx_seq_one_letter_code
_entity_poly.pdbx_strand_id
1 'polypeptide(L)'
;MKIRYKKKRLNYYLIFGVLWTVLGSLSIISHSNIILNYGSLILGVLFFGKYYFMTNRQYLTIENGIISKNQLIPKKINLNEVKVIKKLSGDYILQTDSAELEIDTELIEENSLSVLNALLKNLNLETK
;
A
#
# COMPACT_ATOMS: atom_id res chain seq x y z
N MET A 1 1.47 -4.68 15.19
CA MET A 1 2.18 -5.44 14.13
C MET A 1 1.99 -4.74 12.79
N LYS A 2 3.01 -4.74 11.91
CA LYS A 2 2.94 -4.09 10.59
C LYS A 2 3.09 -5.11 9.47
N ILE A 3 2.24 -5.02 8.44
CA ILE A 3 2.31 -5.80 7.21
C ILE A 3 2.91 -4.89 6.13
N ARG A 4 4.07 -5.30 5.60
CA ARG A 4 4.89 -4.44 4.74
C ARG A 4 4.53 -4.58 3.27
N TYR A 5 4.78 -3.51 2.50
CA TYR A 5 4.72 -3.55 1.04
C TYR A 5 5.88 -4.37 0.46
N LYS A 6 5.67 -4.99 -0.71
CA LYS A 6 6.76 -5.57 -1.52
C LYS A 6 7.81 -4.51 -1.86
N LYS A 7 9.07 -4.85 -1.63
CA LYS A 7 10.23 -3.98 -1.96
C LYS A 7 10.24 -3.56 -3.42
N LYS A 8 9.88 -4.45 -4.35
CA LYS A 8 9.80 -4.16 -5.79
C LYS A 8 8.92 -2.93 -6.08
N ARG A 9 7.79 -2.81 -5.39
CA ARG A 9 6.86 -1.68 -5.56
C ARG A 9 7.43 -0.38 -4.97
N LEU A 10 8.11 -0.45 -3.82
CA LEU A 10 8.78 0.72 -3.25
C LEU A 10 9.90 1.22 -4.20
N ASN A 11 10.71 0.29 -4.72
CA ASN A 11 11.76 0.63 -5.67
C ASN A 11 11.22 1.26 -6.96
N TYR A 12 10.06 0.82 -7.44
CA TYR A 12 9.38 1.46 -8.57
C TYR A 12 9.13 2.95 -8.29
N TYR A 13 8.48 3.30 -7.17
CA TYR A 13 8.22 4.71 -6.86
C TYR A 13 9.50 5.53 -6.68
N LEU A 14 10.55 4.93 -6.10
CA LEU A 14 11.85 5.59 -5.96
C LEU A 14 12.51 5.87 -7.31
N ILE A 15 12.59 4.86 -8.19
CA ILE A 15 13.21 4.96 -9.52
C ILE A 15 12.45 5.98 -10.38
N PHE A 16 11.12 5.95 -10.37
CA PHE A 16 10.32 6.93 -11.11
C PHE A 16 10.46 8.33 -10.54
N GLY A 17 10.57 8.48 -9.21
CA GLY A 17 10.86 9.77 -8.59
C GLY A 17 12.18 10.37 -9.08
N VAL A 18 13.24 9.56 -9.12
CA VAL A 18 14.55 9.95 -9.66
C VAL A 18 14.47 10.28 -11.14
N LEU A 19 13.86 9.40 -11.95
CA LEU A 19 13.72 9.58 -13.39
C LEU A 19 13.04 10.91 -13.75
N TRP A 20 11.88 11.18 -13.15
CA TRP A 20 11.12 12.41 -13.41
C TRP A 20 11.85 13.67 -12.94
N THR A 21 12.60 13.57 -11.83
CA THR A 21 13.42 14.68 -11.34
C THR A 21 14.58 14.99 -12.28
N VAL A 22 15.26 13.96 -12.80
CA VAL A 22 16.34 14.11 -13.79
C VAL A 22 15.80 14.72 -15.08
N LEU A 23 14.68 14.19 -15.61
CA LEU A 23 14.03 14.72 -16.80
C LEU A 23 13.61 16.19 -16.64
N GLY A 24 12.95 16.54 -15.53
CA GLY A 24 12.56 17.92 -15.25
C GLY A 24 13.76 18.87 -15.13
N SER A 25 14.86 18.40 -14.53
CA SER A 25 16.10 19.19 -14.42
C SER A 25 16.75 19.44 -15.79
N LEU A 26 16.85 18.41 -16.63
CA LEU A 26 17.38 18.55 -18.00
C LEU A 26 16.50 19.43 -18.89
N SER A 27 15.18 19.35 -18.69
CA SER A 27 14.16 20.15 -19.36
C SER A 27 14.36 21.66 -19.10
N ILE A 28 14.66 22.02 -17.85
CA ILE A 28 14.95 23.40 -17.44
C ILE A 28 16.25 23.90 -18.07
N ILE A 29 17.32 23.09 -18.02
CA ILE A 29 18.62 23.45 -18.62
C ILE A 29 18.49 23.67 -20.13
N SER A 30 17.69 22.85 -20.80
CA SER A 30 17.44 22.94 -22.25
C SER A 30 16.47 24.06 -22.65
N HIS A 31 16.04 24.91 -21.70
CA HIS A 31 15.07 26.00 -21.92
C HIS A 31 13.79 25.54 -22.62
N SER A 32 13.35 24.31 -22.34
CA SER A 32 12.16 23.73 -22.96
C SER A 32 10.87 24.22 -22.29
N ASN A 33 9.73 23.69 -22.75
CA ASN A 33 8.39 24.16 -22.37
C ASN A 33 8.13 24.05 -20.87
N ILE A 34 7.36 25.00 -20.33
CA ILE A 34 7.04 25.09 -18.90
C ILE A 34 6.39 23.81 -18.33
N ILE A 35 5.58 23.13 -19.15
CA ILE A 35 4.89 21.88 -18.78
C ILE A 35 5.90 20.75 -18.54
N LEU A 36 6.89 20.61 -19.42
CA LEU A 36 7.93 19.59 -19.27
C LEU A 36 8.87 19.92 -18.11
N ASN A 37 9.14 21.20 -17.87
CA ASN A 37 9.98 21.67 -16.77
C ASN A 37 9.33 21.36 -15.41
N TYR A 38 8.23 22.07 -15.10
CA TYR A 38 7.62 22.02 -13.78
C TYR A 38 6.72 20.80 -13.59
N GLY A 39 6.06 20.32 -14.65
CA GLY A 39 5.23 19.11 -14.58
C GLY A 39 6.05 17.87 -14.21
N SER A 40 7.23 17.71 -14.81
CA SER A 40 8.13 16.59 -14.50
C SER A 40 8.67 16.66 -13.07
N LEU A 41 9.02 17.85 -12.58
CA LEU A 41 9.47 18.03 -11.20
C LEU A 41 8.35 17.74 -10.18
N ILE A 42 7.13 18.20 -10.45
CA ILE A 42 5.96 17.89 -9.63
C ILE A 42 5.72 16.38 -9.59
N LEU A 43 5.81 15.70 -10.74
CA LEU A 43 5.73 14.23 -10.78
C LEU A 43 6.81 13.57 -9.92
N GLY A 44 8.06 14.02 -10.03
CA GLY A 44 9.16 13.54 -9.19
C GLY A 44 8.84 13.63 -7.69
N VAL A 45 8.37 14.80 -7.25
CA VAL A 45 7.94 15.03 -5.85
C VAL A 45 6.80 14.10 -5.45
N LEU A 46 5.79 13.90 -6.30
CA LEU A 46 4.66 12.99 -6.02
C LEU A 46 5.13 11.54 -5.87
N PHE A 47 6.06 11.08 -6.72
CA PHE A 47 6.63 9.74 -6.65
C PHE A 47 7.44 9.54 -5.35
N PHE A 48 8.28 10.51 -4.96
CA PHE A 48 8.98 10.47 -3.68
C PHE A 48 8.02 10.51 -2.48
N GLY A 49 6.99 11.35 -2.55
CA GLY A 49 5.94 11.40 -1.52
C GLY A 49 5.23 10.06 -1.35
N LYS A 50 4.89 9.37 -2.45
CA LYS A 50 4.35 8.02 -2.42
C LYS A 50 5.32 7.01 -1.80
N TYR A 51 6.58 7.03 -2.20
CA TYR A 51 7.61 6.16 -1.61
C TYR A 51 7.73 6.36 -0.10
N TYR A 52 7.82 7.61 0.35
CA TYR A 52 7.92 7.97 1.75
C TYR A 52 6.69 7.53 2.54
N PHE A 53 5.48 7.82 2.03
CA PHE A 53 4.23 7.41 2.66
C PHE A 53 4.16 5.89 2.85
N MET A 54 4.43 5.12 1.80
CA MET A 54 4.35 3.66 1.84
C MET A 54 5.42 3.05 2.76
N THR A 55 6.62 3.64 2.80
CA THR A 55 7.69 3.18 3.68
C THR A 55 7.40 3.49 5.16
N ASN A 56 6.79 4.64 5.47
CA ASN A 56 6.52 5.00 6.86
C ASN A 56 5.24 4.35 7.40
N ARG A 57 4.16 4.35 6.61
CA ARG A 57 2.87 3.81 7.03
C ARG A 57 2.75 2.30 6.82
N GLN A 58 3.54 1.70 5.92
CA GLN A 58 3.40 0.28 5.55
C GLN A 58 2.01 -0.02 4.97
N TYR A 59 1.71 -1.27 4.61
CA TYR A 59 0.46 -1.60 3.93
C TYR A 59 -0.71 -1.77 4.91
N LEU A 60 -0.55 -2.66 5.89
CA LEU A 60 -1.51 -2.82 6.98
C LEU A 60 -0.83 -2.60 8.33
N THR A 61 -1.60 -2.12 9.29
CA THR A 61 -1.23 -2.09 10.70
C THR A 61 -2.29 -2.80 11.51
N ILE A 62 -1.86 -3.71 12.38
CA ILE A 62 -2.71 -4.50 13.25
C ILE A 62 -2.34 -4.17 14.68
N GLU A 63 -3.24 -3.49 15.39
CA GLU A 63 -3.02 -3.00 16.76
C GLU A 63 -4.30 -3.17 17.56
N ASN A 64 -4.21 -3.74 18.76
CA ASN A 64 -5.35 -3.95 19.67
C ASN A 64 -6.57 -4.62 19.03
N GLY A 65 -6.34 -5.63 18.18
CA GLY A 65 -7.42 -6.33 17.46
C GLY A 65 -8.00 -5.58 16.26
N ILE A 66 -7.53 -4.36 15.96
CA ILE A 66 -7.97 -3.57 14.82
C ILE A 66 -6.97 -3.73 13.68
N ILE A 67 -7.45 -4.14 12.51
CA ILE A 67 -6.68 -4.12 11.27
C ILE A 67 -7.01 -2.85 10.47
N SER A 68 -5.95 -2.10 10.15
CA SER A 68 -6.02 -0.82 9.43
C SER A 68 -5.27 -0.94 8.10
N LYS A 69 -5.95 -0.70 6.97
CA LYS A 69 -5.33 -0.54 5.65
C LYS A 69 -4.89 0.90 5.47
N ASN A 70 -3.58 1.09 5.39
CA ASN A 70 -2.95 2.41 5.37
C ASN A 70 -2.89 2.93 3.94
N GLN A 71 -3.98 3.57 3.53
CA GLN A 71 -4.10 4.30 2.28
C GLN A 71 -4.39 5.78 2.58
N LEU A 72 -4.63 6.59 1.54
CA LEU A 72 -4.94 8.02 1.69
C LEU A 72 -6.06 8.28 2.71
N ILE A 73 -7.12 7.47 2.67
CA ILE A 73 -8.18 7.43 3.67
C ILE A 73 -8.09 6.07 4.37
N PRO A 74 -7.52 6.00 5.59
CA PRO A 74 -7.34 4.75 6.30
C PRO A 74 -8.67 4.02 6.47
N LYS A 75 -8.73 2.75 6.07
CA LYS A 75 -9.89 1.88 6.31
C LYS A 75 -9.56 0.94 7.45
N LYS A 76 -10.43 0.88 8.47
CA LYS A 76 -10.20 0.10 9.68
C LYS A 76 -11.37 -0.84 9.92
N ILE A 77 -11.08 -2.04 10.42
CA ILE A 77 -12.08 -2.97 10.93
C ILE A 77 -11.55 -3.65 12.19
N ASN A 78 -12.46 -4.01 13.10
CA ASN A 78 -12.15 -4.80 14.27
C ASN A 78 -12.18 -6.28 13.88
N LEU A 79 -11.08 -7.01 14.13
CA LEU A 79 -10.96 -8.43 13.81
C LEU A 79 -11.97 -9.28 14.58
N ASN A 80 -12.40 -8.84 15.77
CA ASN A 80 -13.41 -9.53 16.58
C ASN A 80 -14.84 -9.38 16.01
N GLU A 81 -15.08 -8.39 15.15
CA GLU A 81 -16.37 -8.14 14.49
C GLU A 81 -16.43 -8.77 13.10
N VAL A 82 -15.34 -9.39 12.63
CA VAL A 82 -15.30 -10.07 11.34
C VAL A 82 -16.15 -11.32 11.43
N LYS A 83 -17.15 -11.41 10.57
CA LYS A 83 -18.05 -12.57 10.47
C LYS A 83 -17.62 -13.52 9.35
N VAL A 84 -17.07 -12.97 8.27
CA VAL A 84 -16.71 -13.73 7.07
C VAL A 84 -15.34 -13.32 6.58
N ILE A 85 -14.51 -14.32 6.27
CA ILE A 85 -13.25 -14.15 5.57
C ILE A 85 -13.36 -14.87 4.23
N LYS A 86 -13.44 -14.11 3.13
CA LYS A 86 -13.41 -14.67 1.78
C LYS A 86 -12.00 -14.60 1.23
N LYS A 87 -11.59 -15.65 0.51
CA LYS A 87 -10.32 -15.70 -0.21
C LYS A 87 -10.58 -15.84 -1.71
N LEU A 88 -10.19 -14.85 -2.49
CA LEU A 88 -10.46 -14.79 -3.94
C LEU A 88 -9.15 -14.54 -4.69
N SER A 89 -8.71 -15.51 -5.49
CA SER A 89 -7.57 -15.36 -6.42
C SER A 89 -6.27 -14.80 -5.82
N GLY A 90 -6.06 -14.96 -4.51
CA GLY A 90 -4.91 -14.40 -3.80
C GLY A 90 -5.31 -13.33 -2.78
N ASP A 91 -6.41 -12.64 -2.97
CA ASP A 91 -6.86 -11.54 -2.11
C ASP A 91 -7.71 -12.03 -0.94
N TYR A 92 -7.68 -11.25 0.15
CA TYR A 92 -8.55 -11.44 1.30
C TYR A 92 -9.60 -10.35 1.39
N ILE A 93 -10.83 -10.76 1.66
CA ILE A 93 -11.93 -9.84 1.94
C ILE A 93 -12.46 -10.17 3.34
N LEU A 94 -12.30 -9.22 4.25
CA LEU A 94 -12.79 -9.30 5.62
C LEU A 94 -14.11 -8.54 5.72
N GLN A 95 -15.21 -9.23 6.05
CA GLN A 95 -16.54 -8.63 6.14
C GLN A 95 -17.03 -8.61 7.59
N THR A 96 -17.49 -7.43 7.99
CA THR A 96 -18.24 -7.14 9.23
C THR A 96 -19.67 -6.75 8.85
N ASP A 97 -20.55 -6.54 9.84
CA ASP A 97 -21.92 -6.09 9.56
C ASP A 97 -22.00 -4.72 8.88
N SER A 98 -21.06 -3.83 9.18
CA SER A 98 -21.09 -2.43 8.74
C SER A 98 -20.03 -2.09 7.68
N ALA A 99 -19.05 -2.96 7.47
CA ALA A 99 -17.90 -2.63 6.63
C ALA A 99 -17.20 -3.87 6.05
N GLU A 100 -16.51 -3.65 4.93
CA GLU A 100 -15.70 -4.65 4.24
C GLU A 100 -14.27 -4.14 4.07
N LEU A 101 -13.26 -4.97 4.31
CA LEU A 101 -11.86 -4.64 4.08
C LEU A 101 -11.25 -5.61 3.07
N GLU A 102 -10.95 -5.10 1.89
CA GLU A 102 -10.24 -5.83 0.85
C GLU A 102 -8.72 -5.65 1.03
N ILE A 103 -8.01 -6.77 1.01
CA ILE A 103 -6.59 -6.88 1.19
C ILE A 103 -6.02 -7.59 -0.04
N ASP A 104 -5.46 -6.79 -0.94
CA ASP A 104 -4.65 -7.27 -2.05
C ASP A 104 -3.33 -7.83 -1.50
N THR A 105 -3.12 -9.14 -1.68
CA THR A 105 -1.92 -9.82 -1.16
C THR A 105 -0.73 -9.71 -2.10
N GLU A 106 -0.95 -9.37 -3.37
CA GLU A 106 0.14 -9.14 -4.32
C GLU A 106 0.98 -7.93 -3.91
N LEU A 107 0.44 -7.03 -3.10
CA LEU A 107 1.16 -5.86 -2.60
C LEU A 107 2.04 -6.16 -1.38
N ILE A 108 1.88 -7.33 -0.77
CA ILE A 108 2.47 -7.68 0.53
C ILE A 108 3.83 -8.37 0.35
N GLU A 109 4.81 -7.98 1.17
CA GLU A 109 6.08 -8.71 1.27
C GLU A 109 5.85 -10.16 1.75
N GLU A 110 6.52 -11.14 1.14
CA GLU A 110 6.29 -12.58 1.39
C GLU A 110 6.28 -12.98 2.88
N ASN A 111 7.25 -12.48 3.66
CA ASN A 111 7.30 -12.73 5.10
C ASN A 111 6.09 -12.13 5.83
N SER A 112 5.69 -10.91 5.46
CA SER A 112 4.50 -10.25 6.01
C SER A 112 3.21 -10.97 5.60
N LEU A 113 3.18 -11.54 4.39
CA LEU A 113 2.03 -12.32 3.91
C LEU A 113 1.86 -13.62 4.71
N SER A 114 2.97 -14.32 4.99
CA SER A 114 2.95 -15.52 5.84
C SER A 114 2.38 -15.20 7.22
N VAL A 115 2.81 -14.09 7.82
CA VAL A 115 2.31 -13.61 9.11
C VAL A 115 0.82 -13.26 9.06
N LEU A 116 0.37 -12.56 8.01
CA LEU A 116 -1.05 -12.25 7.81
C LEU A 116 -1.89 -13.52 7.70
N ASN A 117 -1.44 -14.49 6.91
CA ASN A 117 -2.14 -15.76 6.70
C ASN A 117 -2.28 -16.55 8.01
N ALA A 118 -1.21 -16.60 8.82
CA ALA A 118 -1.25 -17.24 10.13
C ALA A 118 -2.26 -16.56 11.07
N LEU A 119 -2.28 -15.22 11.09
CA LEU A 119 -3.23 -14.46 11.89
C LEU A 119 -4.68 -14.71 11.46
N LEU A 120 -4.96 -14.64 10.16
CA LEU A 120 -6.32 -14.84 9.64
C LEU A 120 -6.81 -16.28 9.84
N LYS A 121 -5.92 -17.27 9.77
CA LYS A 121 -6.26 -18.68 10.05
C LYS A 121 -6.64 -18.90 11.51
N ASN A 122 -5.98 -18.20 12.45
CA ASN A 122 -6.24 -18.33 13.88
C ASN A 122 -7.59 -17.72 14.32
N LEU A 123 -8.24 -16.92 13.48
CA LEU A 123 -9.56 -16.36 13.81
C LEU A 123 -10.67 -17.43 13.88
N ASN A 124 -10.42 -18.67 13.42
CA ASN A 124 -11.39 -19.80 13.52
C ASN A 124 -12.80 -19.48 12.99
N LEU A 125 -12.90 -18.55 12.03
CA LEU A 125 -14.14 -18.16 11.38
C LEU A 125 -14.43 -19.10 10.20
N GLU A 126 -15.71 -19.32 9.90
CA GLU A 126 -16.12 -20.09 8.72
C GLU A 126 -15.51 -19.47 7.45
N THR A 127 -14.55 -20.16 6.84
CA THR A 127 -14.07 -19.84 5.50
C THR A 127 -15.12 -20.31 4.50
N LYS A 128 -15.81 -19.37 3.86
CA LYS A 128 -16.71 -19.66 2.74
C LYS A 128 -16.12 -19.19 1.42
#